data_AF-A0A1G8FLL3-F1
#
_entry.id   AF-A0A1G8FLL3-F1
#
_cell.length_a   1.000
_cell.length_b   1.000
_cell.length_c   1.000
_cell.angle_alpha   90.00
_cell.angle_beta   90.00
_cell.angle_gamma   90.00
#
_symmetry.space_group_name_H-M   'P 1'
#
loop_
_entity.id
_entity.type
_entity.pdbx_description
1 polymer ?
#
loop_
_entity_poly.entity_id
_entity_poly.type
_entity_poly.pdbx_seq_one_letter_code
_entity_poly.pdbx_strand_id
1 'polypeptide(L)'
;MNLQVEKATAIARIQEDLGRSPEVRGACVAIVDFLSSGEHGHIERVTFGQLSRIAGLADVADVLPAVEYLSGGRLHLFEPRFEFIDTESDLIEEVSRDEVARARQDAVFYHPHTGEPVANFEKSLFMFFVLSEDALSLGHRA
;
A
#
# COMPACT_ATOMS: atom_id res chain seq x y z
N MET A 1 10.28 -23.34 1.11
CA MET A 1 10.04 -23.13 -0.33
C MET A 1 11.08 -22.11 -0.82
N ASN A 2 11.51 -22.12 -2.09
CA ASN A 2 12.68 -21.35 -2.54
C ASN A 2 12.26 -19.92 -2.95
N LEU A 3 12.77 -18.88 -2.28
CA LEU A 3 12.51 -17.45 -2.54
C LEU A 3 12.61 -17.06 -4.03
N GLN A 4 13.60 -17.63 -4.73
CA GLN A 4 13.79 -17.35 -6.15
C GLN A 4 12.61 -17.81 -7.02
N VAL A 5 11.89 -18.85 -6.60
CA VAL A 5 10.71 -19.38 -7.29
C VAL A 5 9.50 -18.47 -7.07
N GLU A 6 9.32 -17.94 -5.86
CA GLU A 6 8.20 -17.04 -5.53
C GLU A 6 8.32 -15.70 -6.26
N LYS A 7 9.51 -15.10 -6.24
CA LYS A 7 9.82 -13.90 -7.03
C LYS A 7 9.59 -14.11 -8.53
N ALA A 8 10.13 -15.19 -9.09
CA ALA A 8 9.98 -15.49 -10.51
C ALA A 8 8.51 -15.68 -10.90
N THR A 9 7.72 -16.32 -10.02
CA THR A 9 6.28 -16.51 -10.22
C THR A 9 5.53 -15.18 -10.20
N ALA A 10 5.83 -14.29 -9.25
CA ALA A 10 5.23 -12.95 -9.19
C ALA A 10 5.55 -12.13 -10.46
N ILE A 11 6.81 -12.14 -10.91
CA ILE A 11 7.24 -11.45 -12.12
C ILE A 11 6.54 -12.03 -13.36
N ALA A 12 6.42 -13.34 -13.48
CA ALA A 12 5.73 -13.97 -14.61
C ALA A 12 4.26 -13.55 -14.69
N ARG A 13 3.54 -13.50 -13.55
CA ARG A 13 2.15 -13.01 -13.49
C ARG A 13 2.05 -11.54 -13.92
N ILE A 14 2.94 -10.69 -13.42
CA ILE A 14 3.02 -9.28 -13.83
C ILE A 14 3.19 -9.15 -15.35
N GLN A 15 4.06 -9.97 -15.95
CA GLN A 15 4.31 -9.94 -17.39
C GLN A 15 3.10 -10.41 -18.21
N GLU A 16 2.39 -11.44 -17.74
CA GLU A 16 1.17 -11.95 -18.35
C GLU A 16 0.04 -10.90 -18.33
N ASP A 17 -0.19 -10.29 -17.16
CA ASP A 17 -1.33 -9.40 -16.94
C ASP A 17 -1.13 -8.00 -17.54
N LEU A 18 0.09 -7.48 -17.45
CA LEU A 18 0.40 -6.08 -17.80
C LEU A 18 1.17 -5.96 -19.12
N GLY A 19 1.06 -6.96 -20.00
CA GLY A 19 1.75 -6.99 -21.29
C GLY A 19 1.49 -5.77 -22.19
N ARG A 20 0.35 -5.07 -21.99
CA ARG A 20 -0.03 -3.85 -22.73
C ARG A 20 0.25 -2.54 -21.98
N SER A 21 0.76 -2.62 -20.75
CA SER A 21 0.99 -1.47 -19.87
C SER A 21 2.44 -1.48 -19.36
N PRO A 22 3.42 -1.15 -20.22
CA PRO A 22 4.85 -1.33 -19.92
C PRO A 22 5.33 -0.52 -18.72
N GLU A 23 4.75 0.66 -18.48
CA GLU A 23 5.08 1.54 -17.34
C GLU A 23 4.62 0.92 -16.02
N VAL A 24 3.33 0.52 -15.94
CA VAL A 24 2.76 -0.16 -14.77
C VAL A 24 3.53 -1.46 -14.48
N ARG A 25 3.82 -2.23 -15.54
CA ARG A 25 4.63 -3.45 -15.43
C ARG A 25 6.02 -3.17 -14.85
N GLY A 26 6.69 -2.13 -15.33
CA GLY A 26 8.01 -1.72 -14.83
C GLY A 26 7.97 -1.36 -13.34
N ALA A 27 6.98 -0.56 -12.93
CA ALA A 27 6.76 -0.21 -11.53
C ALA A 27 6.49 -1.43 -10.66
N CYS A 28 5.61 -2.34 -11.09
CA CYS A 28 5.34 -3.57 -10.35
C CYS A 28 6.59 -4.45 -10.17
N VAL A 29 7.39 -4.62 -11.23
CA VAL A 29 8.64 -5.41 -11.15
C VAL A 29 9.63 -4.77 -10.19
N ALA A 30 9.83 -3.44 -10.26
CA ALA A 30 10.75 -2.73 -9.36
C ALA A 30 10.33 -2.89 -7.89
N ILE A 31 9.03 -2.83 -7.60
CA ILE A 31 8.51 -3.04 -6.24
C ILE A 31 8.73 -4.49 -5.78
N VAL A 32 8.45 -5.48 -6.64
CA VAL A 32 8.71 -6.90 -6.31
C VAL A 32 10.20 -7.17 -6.09
N ASP A 33 11.08 -6.55 -6.89
CA ASP A 33 12.52 -6.64 -6.73
C ASP A 33 12.97 -6.10 -5.37
N PHE A 34 12.42 -4.95 -4.96
CA PHE A 34 12.67 -4.37 -3.65
C PHE A 34 12.18 -5.25 -2.50
N LEU A 35 10.95 -5.77 -2.58
CA LEU A 35 10.43 -6.70 -1.57
C LEU A 35 11.25 -8.00 -1.53
N SER A 36 11.82 -8.43 -2.65
CA SER A 36 12.64 -9.65 -2.67
C SER A 36 14.08 -9.44 -2.19
N SER A 37 14.53 -8.19 -1.94
CA SER A 37 15.92 -7.91 -1.53
C SER A 37 16.20 -8.30 -0.08
N GLY A 38 15.16 -8.50 0.74
CA GLY A 38 15.28 -8.75 2.17
C GLY A 38 15.53 -7.49 3.02
N GLU A 39 15.65 -6.30 2.40
CA GLU A 39 15.89 -5.02 3.10
C GLU A 39 14.64 -4.43 3.77
N HIS A 40 13.50 -5.12 3.66
CA HIS A 40 12.18 -4.66 4.11
C HIS A 40 11.73 -5.29 5.44
N GLY A 41 12.58 -6.06 6.13
CA GLY A 41 12.25 -6.75 7.39
C GLY A 41 11.82 -5.84 8.56
N HIS A 42 11.86 -4.52 8.38
CA HIS A 42 11.40 -3.51 9.34
C HIS A 42 10.34 -2.56 8.75
N ILE A 43 9.85 -2.83 7.54
CA ILE A 43 8.86 -1.96 6.90
C ILE A 43 7.47 -2.37 7.38
N GLU A 44 7.04 -1.73 8.47
CA GLU A 44 5.69 -1.89 9.03
C GLU A 44 4.66 -1.05 8.25
N ARG A 45 5.12 -0.01 7.55
CA ARG A 45 4.26 0.96 6.88
C ARG A 45 4.88 1.47 5.58
N VAL A 46 4.08 1.44 4.52
CA VAL A 46 4.44 1.90 3.19
C VAL A 46 3.43 2.94 2.68
N THR A 47 3.92 4.00 2.06
CA THR A 47 3.12 5.06 1.45
C THR A 47 3.29 5.06 -0.06
N PHE A 48 2.37 5.70 -0.79
CA PHE A 48 2.52 5.93 -2.23
C PHE A 48 3.84 6.64 -2.58
N GLY A 49 4.29 7.60 -1.76
CA GLY A 49 5.56 8.29 -1.99
C GLY A 49 6.78 7.37 -1.88
N GLN A 50 6.77 6.40 -0.95
CA GLN A 50 7.83 5.39 -0.87
C GLN A 50 7.78 4.46 -2.09
N LEU A 51 6.60 3.98 -2.49
CA LEU A 51 6.43 3.08 -3.64
C LEU A 51 6.82 3.75 -4.95
N SER A 52 6.43 5.02 -5.14
CA SER A 52 6.84 5.83 -6.29
C SER A 52 8.36 5.95 -6.38
N ARG A 53 9.04 6.18 -5.25
CA ARG A 53 10.50 6.25 -5.19
C ARG A 53 11.16 4.93 -5.52
N ILE A 54 10.64 3.82 -4.98
CA ILE A 54 11.12 2.46 -5.28
C ILE A 54 10.96 2.15 -6.78
N ALA A 55 9.83 2.54 -7.36
CA ALA A 55 9.55 2.36 -8.78
C ALA A 55 10.33 3.32 -9.70
N GLY A 56 11.04 4.31 -9.15
CA GLY A 56 11.77 5.32 -9.92
C GLY A 56 10.86 6.30 -10.68
N LEU A 57 9.64 6.51 -10.19
CA LEU A 57 8.63 7.37 -10.82
C LEU A 57 8.75 8.81 -10.31
N ALA A 58 8.52 9.78 -11.22
CA ALA A 58 8.62 11.21 -10.93
C ALA A 58 7.37 11.76 -10.23
N ASP A 59 6.18 11.31 -10.65
CA ASP A 59 4.91 11.65 -10.01
C ASP A 59 4.40 10.48 -9.17
N VAL A 60 3.93 10.79 -7.95
CA VAL A 60 3.30 9.81 -7.06
C VAL A 60 2.01 9.27 -7.66
N ALA A 61 1.31 10.04 -8.50
CA ALA A 61 0.11 9.57 -9.19
C ALA A 61 0.42 8.37 -10.12
N ASP A 62 1.63 8.32 -10.70
CA ASP A 62 2.00 7.28 -11.67
C ASP A 62 2.13 5.89 -11.02
N VAL A 63 2.34 5.82 -9.70
CA VAL A 63 2.44 4.52 -9.01
C VAL A 63 1.05 3.91 -8.74
N LEU A 64 -0.03 4.69 -8.80
CA LEU A 64 -1.38 4.24 -8.43
C LEU A 64 -1.79 2.94 -9.12
N PRO A 65 -1.68 2.77 -10.46
CA PRO A 65 -2.11 1.54 -11.12
C PRO A 65 -1.28 0.32 -10.71
N ALA A 66 0.00 0.53 -10.37
CA ALA A 66 0.87 -0.55 -9.91
C ALA A 66 0.49 -0.98 -8.49
N VAL A 67 0.20 -0.03 -7.60
CA VAL A 67 -0.26 -0.34 -6.24
C VAL A 67 -1.63 -1.00 -6.26
N GLU A 68 -2.56 -0.54 -7.10
CA GLU A 68 -3.87 -1.18 -7.27
C GLU A 68 -3.74 -2.65 -7.71
N TYR A 69 -2.88 -2.92 -8.69
CA TYR A 69 -2.60 -4.28 -9.13
C TYR A 69 -1.98 -5.13 -8.00
N LEU A 70 -0.98 -4.59 -7.30
CA LEU A 70 -0.26 -5.26 -6.21
C LEU A 70 -1.05 -5.35 -4.89
N SER A 71 -2.19 -4.67 -4.77
CA SER A 71 -3.15 -4.87 -3.70
C SER A 71 -4.30 -5.80 -4.11
N GLY A 72 -4.43 -6.08 -5.41
CA GLY A 72 -5.51 -6.87 -5.98
C GLY A 72 -5.31 -8.38 -5.83
N GLY A 73 -6.36 -9.16 -6.13
CA GLY A 73 -6.35 -10.61 -5.92
C GLY A 73 -5.45 -11.43 -6.85
N ARG A 74 -4.86 -10.83 -7.91
CA ARG A 74 -3.91 -11.53 -8.81
C ARG A 74 -2.52 -11.64 -8.20
N LEU A 75 -2.12 -10.60 -7.48
CA LEU A 75 -0.84 -10.52 -6.77
C LEU A 75 -1.04 -9.61 -5.55
N HIS A 76 -1.45 -10.20 -4.43
CA HIS A 76 -1.85 -9.48 -3.24
C HIS A 76 -0.65 -9.24 -2.33
N LEU A 77 0.21 -8.27 -2.66
CA LEU A 77 1.40 -7.93 -1.88
C LEU A 77 1.14 -6.86 -0.82
N PHE A 78 0.19 -5.96 -1.05
CA PHE A 78 -0.11 -4.85 -0.15
C PHE A 78 -1.54 -4.87 0.36
N GLU A 79 -1.69 -4.71 1.67
CA GLU A 79 -2.98 -4.45 2.31
C GLU A 79 -3.13 -2.95 2.60
N PRO A 80 -4.14 -2.27 2.02
CA PRO A 80 -4.43 -0.89 2.33
C PRO A 80 -5.05 -0.76 3.73
N ARG A 81 -4.48 0.14 4.52
CA ARG A 81 -4.90 0.53 5.87
C ARG A 81 -5.11 2.04 5.92
N PHE A 82 -5.80 2.50 6.96
CA PHE A 82 -6.08 3.91 7.14
C PHE A 82 -5.77 4.32 8.57
N GLU A 83 -5.35 5.56 8.73
CA GLU A 83 -5.19 6.18 10.05
C GLU A 83 -5.87 7.53 10.08
N PHE A 84 -6.35 7.88 11.25
CA PHE A 84 -6.72 9.23 11.63
C PHE A 84 -5.53 9.88 12.33
N ILE A 85 -5.15 11.07 11.87
CA ILE A 85 -4.13 11.93 12.50
C ILE A 85 -4.83 13.18 13.03
N ASP A 86 -4.83 13.33 14.35
CA ASP A 86 -5.22 14.58 15.01
C ASP A 86 -3.97 15.46 15.19
N THR A 87 -3.94 16.58 14.45
CA THR A 87 -2.84 17.54 14.49
C THR A 87 -2.83 18.40 15.77
N GLU A 88 -3.94 18.48 16.50
CA GLU A 88 -4.02 19.25 17.73
C GLU A 88 -3.48 18.47 18.93
N SER A 89 -3.67 17.14 18.93
CA SER A 89 -3.27 16.26 20.04
C SER A 89 -2.10 15.33 19.72
N ASP A 90 -1.48 15.44 18.54
CA ASP A 90 -0.47 14.50 18.01
C ASP A 90 -0.91 13.02 18.07
N LEU A 91 -2.23 12.76 18.01
CA LEU A 91 -2.77 11.41 18.07
C LEU A 91 -2.76 10.80 16.67
N ILE A 92 -2.29 9.55 16.57
CA ILE A 92 -2.38 8.73 15.35
C ILE A 92 -3.08 7.42 15.73
N GLU A 93 -4.19 7.13 15.08
CA GLU A 93 -4.99 5.93 15.35
C GLU A 93 -5.40 5.24 14.05
N GLU A 94 -5.22 3.92 13.96
CA GLU A 94 -5.71 3.15 12.82
C GLU A 94 -7.24 3.15 12.81
N VAL A 95 -7.83 3.43 11.65
CA VAL A 95 -9.28 3.40 11.45
C VAL A 95 -9.63 2.38 10.38
N SER A 96 -10.79 1.74 10.54
CA SER A 96 -11.20 0.69 9.60
C SER A 96 -11.60 1.28 8.25
N ARG A 97 -11.46 0.46 7.20
CA ARG A 97 -11.93 0.79 5.86
C ARG A 97 -13.43 1.14 5.84
N ASP A 98 -14.22 0.44 6.64
CA ASP A 98 -15.67 0.67 6.73
C ASP A 98 -15.99 2.02 7.36
N GLU A 99 -15.24 2.43 8.39
CA GLU A 99 -15.36 3.77 8.97
C GLU A 99 -15.01 4.86 7.98
N VAL A 100 -13.90 4.72 7.25
CA VAL A 100 -13.51 5.69 6.20
C VAL A 100 -14.56 5.73 5.08
N ALA A 101 -15.10 4.59 4.68
CA ALA A 101 -16.13 4.52 3.65
C ALA A 101 -17.42 5.22 4.09
N ARG A 102 -17.89 4.94 5.31
CA ARG A 102 -19.05 5.63 5.91
C ARG A 102 -18.82 7.12 6.02
N ALA A 103 -17.65 7.55 6.51
CA ALA A 103 -17.35 8.95 6.68
C ALA A 103 -17.39 9.74 5.37
N ARG A 104 -16.85 9.15 4.29
CA ARG A 104 -16.93 9.73 2.94
C ARG A 104 -18.35 9.74 2.38
N GLN A 105 -19.13 8.70 2.64
CA GLN A 105 -20.53 8.61 2.20
C GLN A 105 -21.40 9.65 2.90
N ASP A 106 -21.23 9.81 4.21
CA ASP A 106 -22.04 10.68 5.06
C ASP A 106 -21.49 12.11 5.14
N ALA A 107 -20.31 12.35 4.54
CA ALA A 107 -19.54 13.60 4.61
C ALA A 107 -19.24 14.06 6.05
N VAL A 108 -19.06 13.11 6.97
CA VAL A 108 -18.74 13.37 8.38
C VAL A 108 -17.90 12.24 8.97
N PHE A 109 -16.81 12.58 9.64
CA PHE A 109 -16.03 11.66 10.47
C PHE A 109 -16.09 12.15 11.92
N TYR A 110 -16.26 11.22 12.85
CA TYR A 110 -16.26 11.52 14.28
C TYR A 110 -14.92 11.12 14.88
N HIS A 111 -14.33 12.03 15.66
CA HIS A 111 -13.06 11.79 16.34
C HIS A 111 -13.21 10.54 17.24
N PRO A 112 -12.32 9.52 17.13
CA PRO A 112 -12.50 8.24 17.83
C PRO A 112 -12.62 8.36 19.35
N HIS A 113 -11.84 9.27 19.96
CA HIS A 113 -11.87 9.50 21.41
C HIS A 113 -12.93 10.50 21.90
N THR A 114 -13.17 11.61 21.21
CA THR A 114 -14.10 12.65 21.71
C THR A 114 -15.53 12.45 21.22
N GLY A 115 -15.72 11.71 20.11
CA GLY A 115 -17.02 11.56 19.45
C GLY A 115 -17.50 12.83 18.75
N GLU A 116 -16.67 13.87 18.66
CA GLU A 116 -17.01 15.14 18.02
C GLU A 116 -16.73 15.08 16.50
N PRO A 117 -17.52 15.77 15.67
CA PRO A 117 -17.29 15.82 14.24
C PRO A 117 -15.97 16.54 13.92
N VAL A 118 -15.14 15.93 13.08
CA VAL A 118 -13.88 16.51 12.61
C VAL A 118 -14.13 17.36 11.37
N ALA A 119 -13.80 18.65 11.44
CA ALA A 119 -13.91 19.55 10.29
C ALA A 119 -12.84 19.22 9.22
N ASN A 120 -13.26 19.12 7.95
CA ASN A 120 -12.37 18.74 6.83
C ASN A 120 -11.61 17.42 7.08
N PHE A 121 -12.30 16.42 7.61
CA PHE A 121 -11.70 15.16 8.05
C PHE A 121 -10.88 14.44 6.97
N GLU A 122 -11.09 14.73 5.67
CA GLU A 122 -10.28 14.16 4.60
C GLU A 122 -8.79 14.53 4.70
N LYS A 123 -8.47 15.65 5.37
CA LYS A 123 -7.08 16.05 5.66
C LYS A 123 -6.46 15.33 6.83
N SER A 124 -7.27 14.64 7.63
CA SER A 124 -6.85 13.90 8.81
C SER A 124 -6.87 12.38 8.57
N LEU A 125 -7.49 11.91 7.48
CA LEU A 125 -7.51 10.50 7.11
C LEU A 125 -6.44 10.18 6.08
N PHE A 126 -5.46 9.36 6.46
CA PHE A 126 -4.35 8.97 5.61
C PHE A 126 -4.41 7.48 5.28
N MET A 127 -4.17 7.16 4.00
CA MET A 127 -4.00 5.78 3.56
C MET A 127 -2.52 5.40 3.65
N PHE A 128 -2.28 4.18 4.09
CA PHE A 128 -0.99 3.51 4.01
C PHE A 128 -1.18 2.05 3.63
N PHE A 129 -0.06 1.36 3.43
CA PHE A 129 -0.03 -0.04 3.08
C PHE A 129 0.83 -0.81 4.07
N VAL A 130 0.40 -2.01 4.40
CA VAL A 130 1.21 -3.00 5.08
C VAL A 130 1.50 -4.15 4.12
N LEU A 131 2.57 -4.89 4.39
CA LEU A 131 2.90 -6.09 3.62
C LEU A 131 1.91 -7.20 3.99
N SER A 132 1.36 -7.85 2.97
CA SER A 132 0.62 -9.10 3.10
C SER A 132 1.55 -10.27 3.44
N GLU A 133 0.97 -11.43 3.78
CA GLU A 133 1.71 -12.68 3.92
C GLU A 133 2.47 -13.07 2.64
N ASP A 134 1.85 -12.89 1.46
CA ASP A 134 2.47 -13.16 0.15
C ASP A 134 3.69 -12.26 -0.09
N ALA A 135 3.66 -11.02 0.38
CA ALA A 135 4.82 -10.12 0.27
C ALA A 135 5.95 -10.51 1.24
N LEU A 136 5.61 -10.93 2.46
CA LEU A 136 6.59 -11.36 3.45
C LEU A 136 7.31 -12.65 3.02
N SER A 137 6.63 -13.54 2.30
CA SER A 137 7.24 -14.77 1.80
C SER A 137 8.33 -14.51 0.75
N LEU A 138 8.24 -13.40 -0.01
CA LEU A 138 9.26 -12.98 -0.98
C LEU A 138 10.60 -12.61 -0.33
N GLY A 139 10.59 -12.24 0.95
CA GLY A 139 11.69 -11.61 1.65
C GLY A 139 12.45 -12.46 2.67
N HIS A 140 11.88 -13.58 3.10
CA HIS A 140 12.46 -14.38 4.17
C HIS A 140 13.68 -15.17 3.71
N ARG A 141 14.88 -14.65 3.98
CA ARG A 141 16.07 -15.48 4.13
C ARG A 141 15.83 -16.48 5.27
N ALA A 142 15.87 -17.77 4.94
CA ALA A 142 15.99 -18.83 5.93
C ALA A 142 17.24 -18.63 6.82
#